data_AF-A0A2E3TTF9-F1
#
_entry.id   AF-A0A2E3TTF9-F1
#
_cell.length_a   1.000
_cell.length_b   1.000
_cell.length_c   1.000
_cell.angle_alpha   90.00
_cell.angle_beta   90.00
_cell.angle_gamma   90.00
#
_symmetry.space_group_name_H-M   'P 1'
#
loop_
_entity.id
_entity.type
_entity.pdbx_description
1 polymer ?
#
loop_
_entity_poly.entity_id
_entity_poly.type
_entity_poly.pdbx_seq_one_letter_code
_entity_poly.pdbx_strand_id
1 'polypeptide(L)'
;MLNEDLASSAASLSQVNVPSAPEPSKSVEDSEGPVYHATHEEPSPSALATSQHDLTSAAPDIEGANSLDLAAIERDLNDVETALERLNDGNYWNDEITGEPIADDVLAAHPTARTATPKLG
;
A
#
# COMPACT_ATOMS: atom_id res chain seq x y z
N MET A 1 18.28 61.29 -17.71
CA MET A 1 17.36 61.05 -16.58
C MET A 1 16.82 59.64 -16.78
N LEU A 2 17.31 58.57 -16.15
CA LEU A 2 17.60 58.30 -14.74
C LEU A 2 16.40 58.56 -13.82
N ASN A 3 15.52 57.57 -13.73
CA ASN A 3 14.66 57.35 -12.59
C ASN A 3 14.83 55.87 -12.19
N GLU A 4 15.75 55.65 -11.25
CA GLU A 4 15.95 54.39 -10.53
C GLU A 4 14.98 54.31 -9.35
N ASP A 5 14.93 53.11 -8.77
CA ASP A 5 14.50 52.76 -7.40
C ASP A 5 13.04 52.33 -7.18
N LEU A 6 12.71 51.21 -6.51
CA LEU A 6 13.32 49.90 -6.22
C LEU A 6 12.18 49.11 -5.51
N ALA A 7 12.20 47.79 -5.70
CA ALA A 7 11.76 46.73 -4.78
C ALA A 7 10.27 46.44 -4.49
N SER A 8 9.99 45.14 -4.57
CA SER A 8 8.96 44.34 -3.89
C SER A 8 7.53 44.39 -4.41
N SER A 9 6.76 43.30 -4.45
CA SER A 9 6.97 41.86 -4.38
C SER A 9 5.57 41.25 -4.52
N ALA A 10 5.51 40.01 -5.01
CA ALA A 10 4.42 39.04 -4.86
C ALA A 10 3.14 39.18 -5.72
N ALA A 11 2.83 38.04 -6.34
CA ALA A 11 1.71 37.73 -7.21
C ALA A 11 0.35 37.93 -6.53
N SER A 12 -0.59 38.57 -7.24
CA SER A 12 -1.99 38.71 -6.79
C SER A 12 -2.90 37.71 -7.49
N LEU A 13 -3.44 36.83 -6.65
CA LEU A 13 -4.53 35.88 -6.82
C LEU A 13 -5.77 36.49 -7.48
N SER A 14 -6.31 35.84 -8.50
CA SER A 14 -7.65 36.12 -9.01
C SER A 14 -8.66 35.12 -8.42
N GLN A 15 -9.41 35.55 -7.40
CA GLN A 15 -10.58 34.82 -6.89
C GLN A 15 -11.82 35.73 -6.82
N VAL A 16 -12.90 35.22 -7.43
CA VAL A 16 -14.35 35.34 -7.12
C VAL A 16 -15.01 36.73 -7.14
N ASN A 17 -16.03 36.87 -7.98
CA ASN A 17 -17.18 37.72 -7.68
C ASN A 17 -18.48 37.10 -8.23
N VAL A 18 -19.37 36.67 -7.32
CA VAL A 18 -20.78 36.28 -7.58
C VAL A 18 -21.69 37.13 -6.69
N PRO A 19 -22.84 37.62 -7.21
CA PRO A 19 -24.02 37.85 -6.37
C PRO A 19 -25.36 37.29 -6.92
N SER A 20 -26.13 36.68 -6.01
CA SER A 20 -27.55 36.21 -5.93
C SER A 20 -28.64 36.82 -6.85
N ALA A 21 -29.54 36.07 -7.54
CA ALA A 21 -30.82 35.37 -7.18
C ALA A 21 -32.07 36.08 -7.83
N PRO A 22 -33.26 35.47 -8.17
CA PRO A 22 -34.12 34.55 -7.36
C PRO A 22 -34.65 33.28 -8.10
N GLU A 23 -34.64 32.10 -7.47
CA GLU A 23 -35.74 31.34 -6.81
C GLU A 23 -36.66 30.48 -7.72
N PRO A 24 -37.20 29.35 -7.18
CA PRO A 24 -37.48 28.10 -7.92
C PRO A 24 -38.97 27.81 -8.10
N SER A 25 -39.34 26.93 -9.06
CA SER A 25 -40.40 25.91 -8.97
C SER A 25 -40.83 25.38 -10.36
N LYS A 26 -40.57 24.10 -10.69
CA LYS A 26 -41.54 22.98 -10.61
C LYS A 26 -41.07 21.71 -11.34
N SER A 27 -41.02 20.63 -10.55
CA SER A 27 -41.35 19.21 -10.80
C SER A 27 -40.74 18.46 -12.01
N VAL A 28 -39.84 17.48 -11.80
CA VAL A 28 -40.08 15.99 -11.70
C VAL A 28 -41.11 15.50 -12.74
N GLU A 29 -40.88 14.57 -13.67
CA GLU A 29 -40.22 13.25 -13.71
C GLU A 29 -40.14 12.88 -15.23
N ASP A 30 -39.14 12.17 -15.78
CA ASP A 30 -39.18 10.71 -15.93
C ASP A 30 -38.05 10.25 -16.89
N SER A 31 -37.53 9.05 -16.64
CA SER A 31 -36.67 8.25 -17.52
C SER A 31 -35.19 8.62 -17.66
N GLU A 32 -34.47 8.65 -16.54
CA GLU A 32 -33.14 8.03 -16.52
C GLU A 32 -33.32 6.60 -16.00
N GLY A 33 -33.11 5.62 -16.89
CA GLY A 33 -33.13 4.21 -16.53
C GLY A 33 -32.18 3.95 -15.35
N PRO A 34 -32.43 2.90 -14.55
CA PRO A 34 -31.67 2.68 -13.33
C PRO A 34 -30.20 2.56 -13.70
N VAL A 35 -29.43 3.59 -13.36
CA VAL A 35 -28.02 3.45 -13.11
C VAL A 35 -27.93 2.37 -12.06
N TYR A 36 -27.62 1.15 -12.50
CA TYR A 36 -27.15 0.12 -11.60
C TYR A 36 -25.82 0.66 -11.06
N HIS A 37 -25.90 1.49 -10.03
CA HIS A 37 -24.94 1.41 -8.95
C HIS A 37 -24.95 -0.07 -8.64
N ALA A 38 -23.92 -0.80 -9.06
CA ALA A 38 -23.65 -2.07 -8.43
C ALA A 38 -23.63 -1.71 -6.96
N THR A 39 -24.70 -2.06 -6.26
CA THR A 39 -24.75 -2.08 -4.82
C THR A 39 -23.49 -2.86 -4.49
N HIS A 40 -22.45 -2.13 -4.08
CA HIS A 40 -21.50 -2.69 -3.16
C HIS A 40 -22.40 -2.93 -1.95
N GLU A 41 -23.07 -4.09 -1.98
CA GLU A 41 -23.44 -4.79 -0.78
C GLU A 41 -22.09 -4.97 -0.13
N GLU A 42 -21.70 -3.97 0.65
CA GLU A 42 -20.68 -4.15 1.65
C GLU A 42 -21.20 -5.38 2.40
N PRO A 43 -20.55 -6.54 2.26
CA PRO A 43 -21.04 -7.72 2.94
C PRO A 43 -21.13 -7.30 4.39
N SER A 44 -22.36 -7.32 4.94
CA SER A 44 -22.58 -7.17 6.37
C SER A 44 -21.50 -8.01 7.03
N PRO A 45 -20.64 -7.47 7.91
CA PRO A 45 -19.63 -8.27 8.59
C PRO A 45 -20.39 -9.19 9.55
N SER A 46 -21.01 -10.23 8.98
CA SER A 46 -21.53 -11.40 9.65
C SER A 46 -20.29 -12.08 10.17
N ALA A 47 -19.90 -11.63 11.36
CA ALA A 47 -18.86 -12.13 12.23
C ALA A 47 -18.01 -13.21 11.56
N LEU A 48 -17.04 -12.78 10.75
CA LEU A 48 -15.80 -13.52 10.68
C LEU A 48 -15.32 -13.49 12.12
N ALA A 49 -15.53 -14.62 12.80
CA ALA A 49 -15.01 -14.87 14.12
C ALA A 49 -13.58 -14.35 14.09
N THR A 50 -13.36 -13.28 14.85
CA THR A 50 -12.02 -12.90 15.22
C THR A 50 -11.51 -14.12 15.96
N SER A 51 -10.76 -14.97 15.26
CA SER A 51 -9.76 -15.81 15.90
C SER A 51 -8.76 -14.82 16.46
N GLN A 52 -9.16 -14.19 17.57
CA GLN A 52 -8.24 -13.63 18.53
C GLN A 52 -7.41 -14.84 18.92
N HIS A 53 -6.27 -15.01 18.26
CA HIS A 53 -5.18 -15.74 18.85
C HIS A 53 -5.03 -15.13 20.23
N ASP A 54 -5.42 -15.90 21.24
CA ASP A 54 -5.34 -15.53 22.62
C ASP A 54 -3.85 -15.44 22.97
N LEU A 55 -3.22 -14.32 22.61
CA LEU A 55 -1.80 -14.04 22.89
C LEU A 55 -1.55 -13.84 24.39
N THR A 56 -2.59 -13.97 25.23
CA THR A 56 -2.53 -13.75 26.67
C THR A 56 -2.56 -15.03 27.52
N SER A 57 -2.58 -16.24 26.92
CA SER A 57 -2.53 -17.51 27.69
C SER A 57 -1.44 -18.48 27.25
N ALA A 58 -0.42 -17.99 26.55
CA ALA A 58 0.87 -18.66 26.49
C ALA A 58 1.86 -17.80 27.27
N ALA A 59 2.11 -18.14 28.54
CA ALA A 59 3.43 -17.83 29.07
C ALA A 59 4.42 -18.39 28.03
N PRO A 60 5.38 -17.59 27.52
CA PRO A 60 6.32 -18.12 26.56
C PRO A 60 6.95 -19.36 27.19
N ASP A 61 6.87 -20.49 26.49
CA ASP A 61 7.55 -21.70 26.90
C ASP A 61 9.06 -21.46 26.71
N ILE A 62 9.66 -20.73 27.65
CA ILE A 62 11.07 -20.31 27.60
C ILE A 62 12.01 -21.54 27.64
N GLU A 63 11.50 -22.71 28.04
CA GLU A 63 12.23 -23.98 27.97
C GLU A 63 12.68 -24.31 26.53
N GLY A 64 11.83 -24.02 25.52
CA GLY A 64 12.15 -24.21 24.10
C GLY A 64 13.03 -23.12 23.48
N ALA A 65 13.09 -21.93 24.10
CA ALA A 65 13.85 -20.78 23.58
C ALA A 65 15.37 -21.05 23.54
N ASN A 66 15.86 -21.94 24.41
CA ASN A 66 17.27 -22.36 24.42
C ASN A 66 17.64 -23.31 23.26
N SER A 67 16.64 -23.80 22.51
CA SER A 67 16.79 -24.66 21.33
C SER A 67 16.56 -23.92 20.01
N LEU A 68 16.19 -22.63 20.05
CA LEU A 68 15.99 -21.85 18.83
C LEU A 68 17.34 -21.46 18.22
N ASP A 69 17.50 -21.74 16.93
CA ASP A 69 18.61 -21.21 16.15
C ASP A 69 18.34 -19.73 15.83
N LEU A 70 18.77 -18.84 16.73
CA LEU A 70 18.60 -17.40 16.56
C LEU A 70 19.34 -16.88 15.32
N ALA A 71 20.44 -17.52 14.91
CA ALA A 71 21.19 -17.10 13.73
C ALA A 71 20.42 -17.42 12.44
N ALA A 72 19.74 -18.57 12.39
CA ALA A 72 18.83 -18.88 11.29
C ALA A 72 17.67 -17.88 11.22
N ILE A 73 17.06 -17.55 12.36
CA ILE A 73 15.96 -16.56 12.41
C ILE A 73 16.43 -15.17 11.97
N GLU A 74 17.59 -14.72 12.44
CA GLU A 74 18.16 -13.43 12.03
C GLU A 74 18.41 -13.38 10.52
N ARG A 75 18.95 -14.45 9.94
CA ARG A 75 19.13 -14.55 8.48
C ARG A 75 17.80 -14.46 7.74
N ASP A 76 16.80 -15.21 8.17
CA ASP A 76 15.49 -15.24 7.51
C ASP A 76 14.83 -13.84 7.58
N LEU A 77 14.96 -13.13 8.70
CA LEU A 77 14.46 -11.76 8.83
C LEU A 77 15.22 -10.77 7.92
N ASN A 78 16.55 -10.89 7.83
CA ASN A 78 17.35 -10.07 6.92
C ASN A 78 16.98 -10.32 5.44
N ASP A 79 16.69 -11.57 5.08
CA ASP A 79 16.25 -11.93 3.72
C ASP A 79 14.89 -11.28 3.39
N VAL A 80 13.98 -11.20 4.36
CA VAL A 80 12.69 -10.49 4.20
C VAL A 80 12.91 -8.98 4.03
N GLU A 81 13.75 -8.37 4.87
CA GLU A 81 14.06 -6.93 4.76
C GLU A 81 14.64 -6.59 3.39
N THR A 82 15.63 -7.37 2.94
CA THR A 82 16.24 -7.21 1.61
C THR A 82 15.20 -7.35 0.48
N ALA A 83 14.26 -8.29 0.60
CA ALA A 83 13.21 -8.47 -0.39
C ALA A 83 12.26 -7.26 -0.45
N LEU A 84 11.92 -6.68 0.70
CA LEU A 84 11.08 -5.48 0.78
C LEU A 84 11.78 -4.25 0.19
N GLU A 85 13.08 -4.06 0.44
CA GLU A 85 13.87 -3.00 -0.17
C GLU A 85 13.88 -3.13 -1.70
N ARG A 86 14.14 -4.33 -2.22
CA ARG A 86 14.09 -4.59 -3.68
C ARG A 86 12.70 -4.33 -4.27
N LEU A 87 11.64 -4.62 -3.52
CA LEU A 87 10.27 -4.35 -3.96
C LEU A 87 10.02 -2.84 -4.07
N ASN A 88 10.47 -2.09 -3.07
CA ASN A 88 10.41 -0.62 -3.09
C ASN A 88 11.23 -0.03 -4.24
N ASP A 89 12.40 -0.60 -4.52
CA ASP A 89 13.31 -0.14 -5.57
C ASP A 89 12.89 -0.59 -6.98
N GLY A 90 11.87 -1.44 -7.09
CA GLY A 90 11.37 -1.98 -8.36
C GLY A 90 12.29 -3.01 -9.00
N ASN A 91 13.11 -3.71 -8.21
CA ASN A 91 14.04 -4.74 -8.67
C ASN A 91 13.81 -6.11 -8.00
N TYR A 92 12.64 -6.30 -7.38
CA TYR A 92 12.25 -7.53 -6.68
C TYR A 92 12.14 -8.74 -7.61
N TRP A 93 11.59 -8.56 -8.80
CA TRP A 93 11.38 -9.62 -9.78
C TRP A 93 12.60 -9.89 -10.67
N ASN A 94 13.72 -9.19 -10.49
CA ASN A 94 14.93 -9.40 -11.27
C ASN A 94 15.96 -10.21 -10.47
N ASP A 95 16.55 -11.19 -11.13
CA ASP A 95 17.69 -11.96 -10.65
C ASP A 95 18.89 -11.01 -10.48
N GLU A 96 19.49 -10.99 -9.29
CA GLU A 96 20.57 -10.05 -8.98
C GLU A 96 21.91 -10.36 -9.65
N ILE A 97 22.08 -11.60 -10.13
CA ILE A 97 23.33 -12.06 -10.76
C ILE A 97 23.24 -11.88 -12.27
N THR A 98 22.11 -12.27 -12.86
CA THR A 98 21.91 -12.30 -14.32
C THR A 98 21.14 -11.10 -14.85
N GLY A 99 20.32 -10.46 -14.02
CA GLY A 99 19.38 -9.41 -14.42
C GLY A 99 18.09 -9.91 -15.05
N GLU A 100 17.98 -11.20 -15.36
CA GLU A 100 16.79 -11.83 -15.94
C GLU A 100 15.62 -11.86 -14.96
N PRO A 101 14.36 -11.91 -15.42
CA PRO A 101 13.22 -12.02 -14.52
C PRO A 101 13.19 -13.36 -13.78
N ILE A 102 12.88 -13.32 -12.49
CA ILE A 102 12.56 -14.48 -11.64
C ILE A 102 11.12 -14.88 -11.95
N ALA A 103 10.89 -16.18 -12.17
CA ALA A 103 9.55 -16.68 -12.46
C ALA A 103 8.59 -16.50 -11.27
N ASP A 104 7.33 -16.17 -11.54
CA ASP A 104 6.30 -15.97 -10.51
C ASP A 104 6.13 -17.18 -9.60
N ASP A 105 6.18 -18.41 -10.15
CA ASP A 105 6.09 -19.64 -9.36
C ASP A 105 7.24 -19.78 -8.34
N VAL A 106 8.43 -19.27 -8.68
CA VAL A 106 9.59 -19.27 -7.78
C VAL A 106 9.38 -18.28 -6.65
N LEU A 107 8.92 -17.06 -6.95
CA LEU A 107 8.63 -16.05 -5.94
C LEU A 107 7.42 -16.41 -5.07
N ALA A 108 6.43 -17.12 -5.62
CA ALA A 108 5.31 -17.64 -4.87
C ALA A 108 5.74 -18.72 -3.86
N ALA A 109 6.67 -19.60 -4.26
CA ALA A 109 7.23 -20.63 -3.38
C ALA A 109 8.26 -20.06 -2.39
N HIS A 110 9.05 -19.07 -2.83
CA HIS A 110 10.17 -18.47 -2.10
C HIS A 110 10.17 -16.95 -2.27
N PRO A 111 9.37 -16.21 -1.46
CA PRO A 111 9.22 -14.76 -1.59
C PRO A 111 10.52 -13.97 -1.40
N THR A 112 11.50 -14.54 -0.72
CA THR A 112 12.81 -13.91 -0.51
C THR A 112 13.85 -14.30 -1.56
N ALA A 113 13.46 -15.02 -2.62
CA ALA A 113 14.39 -15.44 -3.66
C ALA A 113 15.07 -14.23 -4.35
N ARG A 114 16.39 -14.32 -4.48
CA ARG A 114 17.25 -13.31 -5.11
C ARG A 114 17.65 -13.69 -6.53
N THR A 115 17.45 -14.95 -6.90
CA THR A 115 17.82 -15.51 -8.21
C THR A 115 16.74 -16.43 -8.73
N ALA A 116 16.71 -16.65 -10.05
CA ALA A 116 15.77 -17.54 -10.73
C ALA A 116 15.99 -19.02 -10.39
N THR A 117 17.18 -19.36 -9.91
CA THR A 117 17.54 -20.72 -9.44
C THR A 117 18.01 -20.64 -7.99
N PRO A 118 17.09 -20.39 -7.04
CA PRO A 118 17.46 -20.28 -5.63
C PRO A 118 18.06 -21.61 -5.16
N LYS A 119 19.25 -21.54 -4.55
CA LYS A 119 19.79 -22.69 -3.84
C LYS A 119 19.02 -22.81 -2.52
N LEU A 120 18.21 -23.86 -2.41
CA LEU A 120 17.66 -24.30 -1.14
C LEU A 120 18.83 -24.72 -0.24
N GLY A 121 19.11 -23.90 0.77
CA GLY A 121 20.14 -24.14 1.78
C GLY A 121 19.66 -25.04 2.90
#